data_AF-A0A7J8TZ41-F1
#
_entry.id   AF-A0A7J8TZ41-F1
#
_cell.length_a   1.000
_cell.length_b   1.000
_cell.length_c   1.000
_cell.angle_alpha   90.00
_cell.angle_beta   90.00
_cell.angle_gamma   90.00
#
_symmetry.space_group_name_H-M   'P 1'
#
loop_
_entity.id
_entity.type
_entity.pdbx_description
1 polymer ?
#
loop_
_entity_poly.entity_id
_entity_poly.type
_entity_poly.pdbx_seq_one_letter_code
_entity_poly.pdbx_strand_id
1 'polypeptide(L)'
;MKKELPLEEDSLVLSQDVKTGLILVVVVNGFCTVGAGNLAPMKPDKQISDMVEESARLARLLCERKWPVFAFLDSHLPDIPEPSFPPHCITGSDETRLVPALQWLENEPNATLRCKNCIDGFIGSIQEDDSNLFVDWVKNNQIKTVYTQICALDFVSSALNRRILTPLEDVIAYSSAFATFDLPVHVARNISGALVHPQVLQIIDAHTYAKKHENRILKKTYSGGIVKATYMHCRFTYIYIDMPRSRKLKPSACLFIDRNSPSILVLWQDLMHHIGLYMAKGRGARIVSEVSVAAL
;
A
#
# COMPACT_ATOMS: atom_id res chain seq x y z
N MET A 1 -1.48 -17.52 -5.76
CA MET A 1 -0.96 -16.21 -6.19
C MET A 1 0.56 -16.19 -6.28
N LYS A 2 1.34 -16.20 -5.18
CA LYS A 2 2.83 -16.12 -5.26
C LYS A 2 3.48 -17.21 -6.14
N LYS A 3 2.86 -18.39 -6.28
CA LYS A 3 3.29 -19.44 -7.21
C LYS A 3 2.92 -19.19 -8.68
N GLU A 4 1.83 -18.47 -8.93
CA GLU A 4 1.30 -18.16 -10.27
C GLU A 4 1.88 -16.86 -10.83
N LEU A 5 2.21 -15.91 -9.95
CA LEU A 5 2.87 -14.64 -10.23
C LEU A 5 4.11 -14.54 -9.32
N PRO A 6 5.18 -15.31 -9.59
CA PRO A 6 6.39 -15.23 -8.79
C PRO A 6 6.98 -13.82 -8.89
N LEU A 7 7.30 -13.24 -7.75
CA LEU A 7 8.00 -11.98 -7.63
C LEU A 7 9.21 -12.22 -6.74
N GLU A 8 10.40 -12.08 -7.33
CA GLU A 8 11.65 -12.13 -6.58
C GLU A 8 11.97 -10.74 -6.03
N GLU A 9 12.29 -10.71 -4.74
CA GLU A 9 12.64 -9.51 -3.99
C GLU A 9 14.11 -9.61 -3.59
N ASP A 10 14.90 -8.59 -3.92
CA ASP A 10 16.33 -8.54 -3.64
C ASP A 10 16.61 -7.87 -2.28
N SER A 11 17.80 -8.06 -1.73
CA SER A 11 18.34 -7.19 -0.67
C SER A 11 19.19 -6.08 -1.30
N LEU A 12 19.09 -4.86 -0.77
CA LEU A 12 19.86 -3.70 -1.23
C LEU A 12 20.80 -3.20 -0.14
N VAL A 13 22.05 -2.97 -0.54
CA VAL A 13 23.03 -2.22 0.25
C VAL A 13 23.25 -0.88 -0.44
N LEU A 14 22.83 0.20 0.21
CA LEU A 14 23.06 1.55 -0.27
C LEU A 14 24.57 1.88 -0.17
N SER A 15 25.18 2.22 -1.31
CA SER A 15 26.58 2.66 -1.41
C SER A 15 26.68 4.16 -1.66
N GLN A 16 27.73 4.81 -1.15
CA GLN A 16 28.05 6.20 -1.47
C GLN A 16 28.48 6.43 -2.93
N ASP A 17 28.88 5.37 -3.63
CA ASP A 17 29.32 5.46 -5.03
C ASP A 17 28.19 5.81 -5.99
N VAL A 18 26.94 5.54 -5.59
CA VAL A 18 25.74 5.81 -6.38
C VAL A 18 24.94 6.93 -5.73
N LYS A 19 24.75 8.03 -6.44
CA LYS A 19 23.91 9.15 -6.01
C LYS A 19 22.47 8.70 -5.88
N THR A 20 22.04 8.48 -4.64
CA THR A 20 20.74 7.92 -4.31
C THR A 20 19.88 8.94 -3.58
N GLY A 21 18.61 9.04 -3.95
CA GLY A 21 17.60 9.81 -3.22
C GLY A 21 16.49 8.93 -2.66
N LEU A 22 15.96 9.31 -1.49
CA LEU A 22 14.76 8.69 -0.90
C LEU A 22 13.52 9.48 -1.29
N ILE A 23 12.46 8.74 -1.60
CA ILE A 23 11.13 9.27 -1.86
C ILE A 23 10.18 8.71 -0.79
N LEU A 24 9.63 9.61 0.00
CA LEU A 24 8.56 9.32 0.96
C LEU A 24 7.24 9.69 0.31
N VAL A 25 6.31 8.74 0.25
CA VAL A 25 5.02 8.94 -0.40
C VAL A 25 3.94 8.98 0.66
N VAL A 26 3.44 10.18 0.95
CA VAL A 26 2.18 10.41 1.67
C VAL A 26 2.18 9.83 3.10
N VAL A 27 3.31 9.97 3.81
CA VAL A 27 3.41 9.62 5.25
C VAL A 27 2.91 10.79 6.10
N VAL A 28 1.65 11.17 5.88
CA VAL A 28 0.95 12.29 6.52
C VAL A 28 -0.14 11.81 7.47
N ASN A 29 -0.61 12.69 8.35
CA ASN A 29 -1.59 12.34 9.37
C ASN A 29 -2.88 11.76 8.80
N GLY A 30 -3.38 12.31 7.68
CA GLY A 30 -4.63 11.90 7.04
C GLY A 30 -4.66 10.43 6.58
N PHE A 31 -3.50 9.77 6.54
CA PHE A 31 -3.39 8.34 6.23
C PHE A 31 -2.84 7.50 7.38
N CYS A 32 -2.02 8.09 8.25
CA CYS A 32 -1.22 7.30 9.20
C CYS A 32 -1.62 7.49 10.66
N THR A 33 -2.23 8.63 11.01
CA THR A 33 -2.49 8.98 12.42
C THR A 33 -3.91 8.57 12.82
N VAL A 34 -4.02 7.78 13.89
CA VAL A 34 -5.30 7.19 14.30
C VAL A 34 -6.38 8.27 14.47
N GLY A 35 -7.47 8.14 13.70
CA GLY A 35 -8.61 9.05 13.73
C GLY A 35 -8.38 10.45 13.15
N ALA A 36 -7.26 10.70 12.47
CA ALA A 36 -6.94 12.04 11.96
C ALA A 36 -7.76 12.45 10.73
N GLY A 37 -8.25 11.49 9.94
CA GLY A 37 -9.00 11.76 8.70
C GLY A 37 -9.73 10.52 8.19
N ASN A 38 -10.47 10.68 7.09
CA ASN A 38 -11.33 9.62 6.53
C ASN A 38 -10.55 8.40 6.01
N LEU A 39 -9.28 8.57 5.66
CA LEU A 39 -8.38 7.50 5.20
C LEU A 39 -7.36 7.06 6.25
N ALA A 40 -7.41 7.68 7.44
CA ALA A 40 -6.56 7.31 8.55
C ALA A 40 -7.16 6.10 9.28
N PRO A 41 -6.33 5.28 9.96
CA PRO A 41 -6.84 4.13 10.69
C PRO A 41 -7.73 4.58 11.85
N MET A 42 -8.87 3.93 12.06
CA MET A 42 -9.79 4.26 13.17
C MET A 42 -9.33 3.71 14.53
N LYS A 43 -8.32 2.84 14.53
CA LYS A 43 -7.71 2.20 15.69
C LYS A 43 -6.24 1.93 15.38
N PRO A 44 -5.37 1.65 16.37
CA PRO A 44 -3.98 1.30 16.11
C PRO A 44 -3.86 0.18 15.07
N ASP A 45 -3.02 0.42 14.06
CA ASP A 45 -2.76 -0.49 12.96
C ASP A 45 -1.27 -0.80 12.87
N LYS A 46 -0.92 -2.10 12.93
CA LYS A 46 0.48 -2.53 12.95
C LYS A 46 1.18 -2.27 11.61
N GLN A 47 0.50 -2.48 10.49
CA GLN A 47 1.12 -2.28 9.17
C GLN A 47 1.47 -0.81 8.94
N ILE A 48 0.56 0.08 9.31
CA ILE A 48 0.78 1.54 9.19
C ILE A 48 1.89 1.99 10.15
N SER A 49 1.89 1.52 11.40
CA SER A 49 2.94 1.90 12.36
C SER A 49 4.32 1.36 11.97
N ASP A 50 4.42 0.10 11.50
CA ASP A 50 5.67 -0.47 10.97
C ASP A 50 6.16 0.34 9.76
N MET A 51 5.27 0.70 8.83
CA MET A 51 5.59 1.55 7.68
C MET A 51 6.14 2.91 8.12
N VAL A 52 5.49 3.59 9.07
CA VAL A 52 5.93 4.89 9.59
C VAL A 52 7.30 4.78 10.26
N GLU A 53 7.51 3.75 11.08
CA GLU A 53 8.79 3.50 11.75
C GLU A 53 9.92 3.30 10.74
N GLU A 54 9.67 2.46 9.73
CA GLU A 54 10.66 2.16 8.70
C GLU A 54 10.94 3.38 7.80
N SER A 55 9.91 4.19 7.51
CA SER A 55 10.05 5.49 6.83
C SER A 55 10.95 6.45 7.61
N ALA A 56 10.71 6.58 8.91
CA ALA A 56 11.50 7.43 9.78
C ALA A 56 12.94 6.93 9.91
N ARG A 57 13.14 5.61 10.00
CA ARG A 57 14.46 4.98 10.05
C ARG A 57 15.27 5.32 8.80
N LEU A 58 14.70 5.12 7.61
CA LEU A 58 15.39 5.39 6.34
C LEU A 58 15.63 6.88 6.12
N ALA A 59 14.65 7.73 6.45
CA ALA A 59 14.80 9.19 6.36
C ALA A 59 15.97 9.68 7.22
N ARG A 60 16.05 9.26 8.49
CA ARG A 60 17.19 9.61 9.36
C ARG A 60 18.52 9.13 8.78
N LEU A 61 18.55 7.87 8.36
CA LEU A 61 19.76 7.23 7.84
C LEU A 61 20.34 7.97 6.62
N LEU A 62 19.49 8.46 5.72
CA LEU A 62 19.93 9.23 4.57
C LEU A 62 20.25 10.69 4.92
N CYS A 63 19.47 11.33 5.80
CA CYS A 63 19.75 12.71 6.22
C CYS A 63 21.06 12.83 7.00
N GLU A 64 21.40 11.87 7.86
CA GLU A 64 22.71 11.81 8.53
C GLU A 64 23.89 11.78 7.53
N ARG A 65 23.66 11.24 6.33
CA ARG A 65 24.63 11.20 5.22
C ARG A 65 24.51 12.39 4.27
N LYS A 66 23.59 13.32 4.55
CA LYS A 66 23.23 14.47 3.70
C LYS A 66 22.76 14.04 2.31
N TRP A 67 22.14 12.86 2.21
CA TRP A 67 21.56 12.38 0.96
C TRP A 67 20.19 13.01 0.75
N PRO A 68 19.81 13.28 -0.51
CA PRO A 68 18.57 13.99 -0.79
C PRO A 68 17.35 13.14 -0.43
N VAL A 69 16.38 13.76 0.26
CA VAL A 69 15.07 13.19 0.59
C VAL A 69 13.99 14.03 -0.06
N PHE A 70 13.03 13.39 -0.72
CA PHE A 70 11.86 14.03 -1.30
C PHE A 70 10.60 13.46 -0.65
N ALA A 71 9.73 14.32 -0.12
CA ALA A 71 8.49 13.90 0.53
C ALA A 71 7.28 14.48 -0.21
N PHE A 72 6.40 13.60 -0.67
CA PHE A 72 5.08 13.98 -1.18
C PHE A 72 4.07 14.03 -0.05
N LEU A 73 3.34 15.13 0.05
CA LEU A 73 2.29 15.36 1.04
C LEU A 73 0.97 15.56 0.29
N ASP A 74 -0.03 14.74 0.56
CA ASP A 74 -1.36 14.96 -0.03
C ASP A 74 -2.00 16.21 0.56
N SER A 75 -2.58 17.01 -0.32
CA SER A 75 -3.23 18.28 -0.02
C SER A 75 -4.25 18.58 -1.10
N HIS A 76 -5.53 18.48 -0.75
CA HIS A 76 -6.64 18.62 -1.68
C HIS A 76 -7.52 19.82 -1.31
N LEU A 77 -8.03 20.49 -2.34
CA LEU A 77 -9.06 21.50 -2.15
C LEU A 77 -10.39 20.82 -1.85
N PRO A 78 -11.20 21.33 -0.89
CA PRO A 78 -12.48 20.71 -0.50
C PRO A 78 -13.43 20.46 -1.67
N ASP A 79 -13.43 21.36 -2.65
CA ASP A 79 -14.39 21.38 -3.75
C ASP A 79 -13.89 20.63 -5.01
N ILE A 80 -12.68 20.07 -4.97
CA ILE A 80 -12.10 19.29 -6.08
C ILE A 80 -11.95 17.85 -5.60
N PRO A 81 -12.94 16.98 -5.87
CA PRO A 81 -12.87 15.59 -5.45
C PRO A 81 -11.78 14.85 -6.23
N GLU A 82 -11.18 13.85 -5.58
CA GLU A 82 -10.31 12.86 -6.21
C GLU A 82 -10.98 11.47 -6.16
N PRO A 83 -11.88 11.14 -7.11
CA PRO A 83 -12.47 9.81 -7.15
C PRO A 83 -11.39 8.74 -7.35
N SER A 84 -11.46 7.58 -6.67
CA SER A 84 -12.56 7.09 -5.84
C SER A 84 -12.41 7.33 -4.33
N PHE A 85 -11.61 8.31 -3.91
CA PHE A 85 -11.35 8.56 -2.51
C PHE A 85 -12.44 9.41 -1.86
N PRO A 86 -12.75 9.19 -0.57
CA PRO A 86 -13.49 10.17 0.22
C PRO A 86 -12.70 11.49 0.32
N PRO A 87 -13.32 12.61 0.74
CA PRO A 87 -12.57 13.80 1.12
C PRO A 87 -11.48 13.45 2.13
N HIS A 88 -10.24 13.83 1.86
CA HIS A 88 -9.08 13.48 2.68
C HIS A 88 -7.99 14.53 2.46
N CYS A 89 -7.10 14.67 3.45
CA CYS A 89 -5.93 15.54 3.35
C CYS A 89 -6.30 16.95 2.85
N ILE A 90 -7.33 17.55 3.46
CA ILE A 90 -7.83 18.85 3.03
C ILE A 90 -6.81 19.94 3.34
N THR A 91 -6.50 20.78 2.36
CA THR A 91 -5.52 21.88 2.51
C THR A 91 -5.83 22.74 3.74
N GLY A 92 -4.83 22.93 4.60
CA GLY A 92 -4.93 23.71 5.83
C GLY A 92 -5.43 22.93 7.05
N SER A 93 -5.84 21.67 6.89
CA SER A 93 -6.11 20.77 8.02
C SER A 93 -4.82 20.09 8.51
N ASP A 94 -4.86 19.53 9.72
CA ASP A 94 -3.73 18.75 10.24
C ASP A 94 -3.49 17.44 9.47
N GLU A 95 -4.45 16.99 8.65
CA GLU A 95 -4.33 15.77 7.83
C GLU A 95 -3.16 15.85 6.84
N THR A 96 -2.86 17.04 6.30
CA THR A 96 -1.81 17.23 5.28
C THR A 96 -0.41 17.24 5.87
N ARG A 97 -0.28 17.33 7.20
CA ARG A 97 1.02 17.44 7.87
C ARG A 97 1.67 16.08 7.97
N LEU A 98 3.01 16.05 7.91
CA LEU A 98 3.77 14.85 8.19
C LEU A 98 3.38 14.30 9.57
N VAL A 99 3.42 12.97 9.70
CA VAL A 99 3.29 12.32 11.00
C VAL A 99 4.38 12.81 11.96
N PRO A 100 4.14 12.82 13.29
CA PRO A 100 5.11 13.32 14.27
C PRO A 100 6.52 12.73 14.12
N ALA A 101 6.64 11.46 13.71
CA ALA A 101 7.93 10.79 13.50
C ALA A 101 8.79 11.39 12.36
N LEU A 102 8.17 12.13 11.44
CA LEU A 102 8.80 12.71 10.24
C LEU A 102 8.74 14.25 10.20
N GLN A 103 8.00 14.91 11.09
CA GLN A 103 7.84 16.38 11.09
C GLN A 103 9.16 17.15 11.13
N TRP A 104 10.22 16.58 11.72
CA TRP A 104 11.55 17.20 11.73
C TRP A 104 12.13 17.43 10.32
N LEU A 105 11.68 16.68 9.30
CA LEU A 105 12.06 16.88 7.90
C LEU A 105 11.64 18.26 7.36
N GLU A 106 10.64 18.91 7.96
CA GLU A 106 10.22 20.27 7.57
C GLU A 106 11.36 21.30 7.73
N ASN A 107 12.35 21.01 8.57
CA ASN A 107 13.51 21.88 8.84
C ASN A 107 14.83 21.26 8.37
N GLU A 108 14.81 20.13 7.67
CA GLU A 108 16.03 19.43 7.25
C GLU A 108 16.52 19.96 5.88
N PRO A 109 17.76 20.47 5.76
CA PRO A 109 18.24 21.13 4.54
C PRO A 109 18.33 20.23 3.31
N ASN A 110 18.50 18.91 3.48
CA ASN A 110 18.52 17.94 2.37
C ASN A 110 17.14 17.31 2.11
N ALA A 111 16.08 17.79 2.77
CA ALA A 111 14.71 17.37 2.51
C ALA A 111 13.99 18.38 1.60
N THR A 112 13.25 17.89 0.62
CA THR A 112 12.35 18.68 -0.24
C THR A 112 10.94 18.16 -0.05
N LEU A 113 10.03 19.02 0.41
CA LEU A 113 8.63 18.67 0.66
C LEU A 113 7.77 19.25 -0.46
N ARG A 114 6.89 18.43 -1.03
CA ARG A 114 5.95 18.85 -2.08
C ARG A 114 4.54 18.44 -1.73
N CYS A 115 3.67 19.43 -1.54
CA CYS A 115 2.23 19.21 -1.52
C CYS A 115 1.76 18.81 -2.93
N LYS A 116 0.93 17.78 -3.03
CA LYS A 116 0.29 17.33 -4.27
C LYS A 116 -1.21 17.15 -4.05
N ASN A 117 -1.99 17.37 -5.10
CA ASN A 117 -3.45 17.24 -5.11
C ASN A 117 -3.93 16.08 -6.00
N CYS A 118 -3.03 15.17 -6.36
CA CYS A 118 -3.30 14.00 -7.20
C CYS A 118 -2.44 12.81 -6.77
N ILE A 119 -2.87 11.58 -7.09
CA ILE A 119 -2.16 10.33 -6.78
C ILE A 119 -0.69 10.35 -7.27
N ASP A 120 -0.45 10.73 -8.53
CA ASP A 120 0.89 10.70 -9.13
C ASP A 120 1.76 11.89 -8.67
N GLY A 121 2.81 11.59 -7.91
CA GLY A 121 3.76 12.60 -7.42
C GLY A 121 4.53 13.34 -8.52
N PHE A 122 4.72 12.73 -9.70
CA PHE A 122 5.37 13.38 -10.83
C PHE A 122 4.46 14.47 -11.40
N ILE A 123 3.18 14.17 -11.61
CA ILE A 123 2.17 15.14 -12.07
C ILE A 123 1.99 16.22 -11.01
N GLY A 124 1.88 15.85 -9.74
CA GLY A 124 1.77 16.79 -8.62
C GLY A 124 2.99 17.70 -8.42
N SER A 125 4.12 17.39 -9.07
CA SER A 125 5.34 18.21 -9.06
C SER A 125 5.42 19.22 -10.20
N ILE A 126 4.45 19.23 -11.13
CA ILE A 126 4.38 20.25 -12.18
C ILE A 126 4.04 21.60 -11.51
N GLN A 127 4.79 22.62 -11.88
CA GLN A 127 4.66 23.99 -11.39
C GLN A 127 3.88 24.86 -12.38
N GLU A 128 3.51 26.08 -11.98
CA GLU A 128 2.74 27.00 -12.82
C GLU A 128 3.48 27.43 -14.09
N ASP A 129 4.81 27.36 -14.09
CA ASP A 129 5.69 27.68 -15.23
C ASP A 129 6.01 26.46 -16.10
N ASP A 130 5.25 25.37 -15.97
CA ASP A 130 5.44 24.06 -16.63
C ASP A 130 6.76 23.34 -16.29
N SER A 131 7.58 23.87 -15.37
CA SER A 131 8.71 23.14 -14.81
C SER A 131 8.23 22.02 -13.88
N ASN A 132 9.13 21.12 -13.50
CA ASN A 132 8.79 20.00 -12.63
C ASN A 132 9.80 19.89 -11.49
N LEU A 133 9.33 20.15 -10.26
CA LEU A 133 10.16 20.20 -9.07
C LEU A 133 10.89 18.87 -8.81
N PHE A 134 10.26 17.73 -9.11
CA PHE A 134 10.89 16.42 -8.95
C PHE A 134 12.00 16.21 -9.98
N VAL A 135 11.79 16.63 -11.23
CA VAL A 135 12.83 16.59 -12.27
C VAL A 135 14.01 17.46 -11.88
N ASP A 136 13.75 18.67 -11.39
CA ASP A 136 14.80 19.59 -10.96
C ASP A 136 15.56 19.05 -9.74
N TRP A 137 14.86 18.45 -8.78
CA TRP A 137 15.47 17.78 -7.64
C TRP A 137 16.40 16.63 -8.07
N VAL A 138 15.97 15.78 -9.02
CA VAL A 138 16.80 14.71 -9.58
C VAL A 138 18.05 15.28 -10.24
N LYS A 139 17.90 16.31 -11.09
CA LYS A 139 19.02 16.94 -11.81
C LYS A 139 19.99 17.65 -10.88
N ASN A 140 19.49 18.49 -9.98
CA ASN A 140 20.34 19.30 -9.10
C ASN A 140 21.17 18.43 -8.14
N ASN A 141 20.63 17.30 -7.71
CA ASN A 141 21.31 16.35 -6.84
C ASN A 141 22.08 15.25 -7.60
N GLN A 142 22.03 15.25 -8.94
CA GLN A 142 22.66 14.26 -9.81
C GLN A 142 22.24 12.81 -9.45
N ILE A 143 20.96 12.62 -9.12
CA ILE A 143 20.45 11.35 -8.61
C ILE A 143 20.38 10.33 -9.75
N LYS A 144 21.06 9.21 -9.55
CA LYS A 144 21.06 8.06 -10.45
C LYS A 144 20.08 6.98 -10.02
N THR A 145 19.77 6.92 -8.74
CA THR A 145 18.86 5.92 -8.18
C THR A 145 17.89 6.58 -7.23
N VAL A 146 16.59 6.36 -7.42
CA VAL A 146 15.59 6.72 -6.42
C VAL A 146 15.08 5.48 -5.73
N TYR A 147 14.85 5.63 -4.44
CA TYR A 147 14.29 4.63 -3.58
C TYR A 147 12.94 5.09 -3.07
N THR A 148 11.89 4.32 -3.32
CA THR A 148 10.52 4.67 -2.95
C THR A 148 9.84 3.55 -2.19
N GLN A 149 9.07 3.97 -1.20
CA GLN A 149 8.07 3.15 -0.53
C GLN A 149 6.88 3.12 -1.49
N ILE A 150 6.66 2.01 -2.21
CA ILE A 150 5.61 2.01 -3.25
C ILE A 150 4.26 2.19 -2.58
N CYS A 151 3.53 3.27 -2.87
CA CYS A 151 2.08 3.31 -2.67
C CYS A 151 1.29 3.58 -3.96
N ALA A 152 1.95 3.99 -5.04
CA ALA A 152 1.30 4.27 -6.32
C ALA A 152 2.18 3.78 -7.48
N LEU A 153 1.68 2.79 -8.21
CA LEU A 153 2.25 2.34 -9.47
C LEU A 153 2.40 3.51 -10.46
N ASP A 154 1.51 4.51 -10.38
CA ASP A 154 1.48 5.68 -11.24
C ASP A 154 2.80 6.46 -11.17
N PHE A 155 3.21 6.86 -9.96
CA PHE A 155 4.46 7.59 -9.77
C PHE A 155 5.67 6.79 -10.25
N VAL A 156 5.76 5.50 -9.92
CA VAL A 156 6.87 4.64 -10.38
C VAL A 156 6.94 4.60 -11.90
N SER A 157 5.78 4.55 -12.56
CA SER A 157 5.71 4.50 -14.02
C SER A 157 6.15 5.81 -14.65
N SER A 158 5.77 6.93 -14.06
CA SER A 158 6.22 8.27 -14.44
C SER A 158 7.72 8.45 -14.18
N ALA A 159 8.24 7.96 -13.04
CA ALA A 159 9.65 8.02 -12.67
C ALA A 159 10.55 7.16 -13.58
N LEU A 160 10.03 6.06 -14.12
CA LEU A 160 10.71 5.21 -15.09
C LEU A 160 10.78 5.84 -16.50
N ASN A 161 10.20 7.02 -16.71
CA ASN A 161 10.32 7.76 -17.97
C ASN A 161 11.72 8.40 -18.12
N ARG A 162 12.67 7.59 -18.59
CA ARG A 162 14.08 7.93 -18.76
C ARG A 162 14.37 9.11 -19.70
N ARG A 163 13.41 9.54 -20.53
CA ARG A 163 13.60 10.68 -21.44
C ARG A 163 13.58 12.02 -20.73
N ILE A 164 12.85 12.12 -19.63
CA ILE A 164 12.63 13.39 -18.91
C ILE A 164 13.54 13.48 -17.67
N LEU A 165 13.86 12.33 -17.08
CA LEU A 165 14.50 12.24 -15.76
C LEU A 165 16.00 11.94 -15.79
N THR A 166 16.74 12.31 -16.83
CA THR A 166 18.22 12.17 -16.81
C THR A 166 18.81 12.99 -15.64
N PRO A 167 19.70 12.44 -14.77
CA PRO A 167 20.48 11.19 -14.92
C PRO A 167 19.92 9.96 -14.20
N LEU A 168 18.62 9.91 -13.87
CA LEU A 168 18.00 8.77 -13.20
C LEU A 168 18.09 7.49 -14.07
N GLU A 169 18.77 6.49 -13.53
CA GLU A 169 19.02 5.19 -14.15
C GLU A 169 18.07 4.13 -13.57
N ASP A 170 17.86 4.16 -12.25
CA ASP A 170 17.14 3.12 -11.50
C ASP A 170 16.05 3.67 -10.56
N VAL A 171 14.92 2.96 -10.53
CA VAL A 171 13.85 3.14 -9.54
C VAL A 171 13.74 1.87 -8.71
N ILE A 172 13.94 2.00 -7.41
CA ILE A 172 13.89 0.89 -6.46
C ILE A 172 12.63 1.02 -5.61
N ALA A 173 11.83 -0.04 -5.62
CA ALA A 173 10.61 -0.19 -4.85
C ALA A 173 10.85 -1.04 -3.61
N TYR A 174 10.59 -0.48 -2.44
CA TYR A 174 10.70 -1.20 -1.18
C TYR A 174 9.36 -1.77 -0.75
N SER A 175 9.28 -3.10 -0.66
CA SER A 175 8.06 -3.81 -0.29
C SER A 175 7.75 -3.70 1.20
N SER A 176 8.77 -3.71 2.07
CA SER A 176 8.59 -3.77 3.53
C SER A 176 8.16 -2.46 4.18
N ALA A 177 8.24 -1.32 3.48
CA ALA A 177 7.70 -0.04 3.97
C ALA A 177 6.42 0.33 3.23
N PHE A 178 5.52 -0.63 3.04
CA PHE A 178 4.22 -0.37 2.45
C PHE A 178 3.07 -0.69 3.41
N ALA A 179 2.18 0.28 3.54
CA ALA A 179 0.82 0.08 4.02
C ALA A 179 -0.13 0.92 3.16
N THR A 180 -1.40 0.55 3.15
CA THR A 180 -2.48 1.32 2.52
C THR A 180 -3.66 1.40 3.48
N PHE A 181 -4.57 2.33 3.22
CA PHE A 181 -5.71 2.61 4.10
C PHE A 181 -6.71 1.44 4.16
N ASP A 182 -7.47 1.38 5.26
CA ASP A 182 -8.58 0.45 5.44
C ASP A 182 -9.91 1.19 5.22
N LEU A 183 -10.60 0.86 4.13
CA LEU A 183 -11.97 1.31 3.90
C LEU A 183 -12.93 0.11 3.81
N PRO A 184 -13.43 -0.39 4.96
CA PRO A 184 -14.32 -1.54 5.00
C PRO A 184 -15.64 -1.31 4.25
N VAL A 185 -16.23 -2.40 3.76
CA VAL A 185 -17.48 -2.37 2.96
C VAL A 185 -18.62 -1.60 3.62
N HIS A 186 -18.81 -1.79 4.93
CA HIS A 186 -19.89 -1.13 5.66
C HIS A 186 -19.67 0.38 5.83
N VAL A 187 -18.42 0.84 5.78
CA VAL A 187 -18.05 2.27 5.83
C VAL A 187 -18.19 2.87 4.44
N ALA A 188 -17.57 2.26 3.42
CA ALA A 188 -17.58 2.80 2.05
C ALA A 188 -19.00 2.96 1.49
N ARG A 189 -19.93 2.06 1.84
CA ARG A 189 -21.35 2.15 1.45
C ARG A 189 -22.05 3.43 1.90
N ASN A 190 -21.56 4.05 2.96
CA ASN A 190 -22.11 5.30 3.49
C ASN A 190 -21.42 6.55 2.92
N ILE A 191 -20.42 6.37 2.04
CA ILE A 191 -19.67 7.46 1.43
C ILE A 191 -19.90 7.43 -0.08
N SER A 192 -20.53 8.48 -0.61
CA SER A 192 -20.85 8.58 -2.03
C SER A 192 -19.57 8.54 -2.88
N GLY A 193 -19.53 7.69 -3.90
CA GLY A 193 -18.39 7.55 -4.81
C GLY A 193 -17.18 6.78 -4.26
N ALA A 194 -17.19 6.39 -2.99
CA ALA A 194 -16.09 5.64 -2.40
C ALA A 194 -16.05 4.18 -2.88
N LEU A 195 -14.86 3.70 -3.25
CA LEU A 195 -14.63 2.28 -3.52
C LEU A 195 -14.16 1.55 -2.26
N VAL A 196 -14.67 0.34 -2.06
CA VAL A 196 -14.27 -0.51 -0.94
C VAL A 196 -12.79 -0.86 -1.04
N HIS A 197 -12.06 -0.70 0.07
CA HIS A 197 -10.65 -1.03 0.16
C HIS A 197 -10.32 -1.67 1.52
N PRO A 198 -10.87 -2.87 1.81
CA PRO A 198 -10.63 -3.51 3.09
C PRO A 198 -9.21 -4.08 3.16
N GLN A 199 -8.43 -3.70 4.17
CA GLN A 199 -7.14 -4.33 4.47
C GLN A 199 -7.31 -5.81 4.78
N VAL A 200 -8.34 -6.12 5.59
CA VAL A 200 -8.82 -7.48 5.80
C VAL A 200 -10.21 -7.60 5.20
N LEU A 201 -10.34 -8.44 4.17
CA LEU A 201 -11.64 -8.95 3.76
C LEU A 201 -12.25 -9.59 5.02
N GLN A 202 -13.19 -8.89 5.67
CA GLN A 202 -14.05 -9.46 6.70
C GLN A 202 -14.95 -10.48 6.02
N ILE A 203 -14.34 -11.61 5.74
CA ILE A 203 -15.02 -12.84 5.53
C ILE A 203 -15.58 -13.16 6.89
N ILE A 204 -16.91 -13.11 7.00
CA ILE A 204 -17.57 -13.83 8.08
C ILE A 204 -17.03 -15.24 7.94
N ASP A 205 -16.17 -15.66 8.86
CA ASP A 205 -15.60 -16.99 8.88
C ASP A 205 -16.75 -17.96 8.60
N ALA A 206 -16.63 -18.71 7.50
CA ALA A 206 -17.74 -19.53 7.04
C ALA A 206 -18.16 -20.53 8.13
N HIS A 207 -17.25 -20.89 9.06
CA HIS A 207 -17.57 -21.69 10.23
C HIS A 207 -18.44 -20.91 11.25
N THR A 208 -18.11 -19.65 11.53
CA THR A 208 -18.94 -18.75 12.36
C THR A 208 -20.30 -18.45 11.72
N TYR A 209 -20.36 -18.19 10.41
CA TYR A 209 -21.61 -18.01 9.67
C TYR A 209 -22.45 -19.30 9.67
N ALA A 210 -21.83 -20.45 9.36
CA ALA A 210 -22.48 -21.76 9.35
C ALA A 210 -23.04 -22.12 10.72
N LYS A 211 -22.29 -21.88 11.81
CA LYS A 211 -22.73 -22.14 13.18
C LYS A 211 -23.89 -21.23 13.58
N LYS A 212 -23.89 -19.96 13.15
CA LYS A 212 -24.98 -19.00 13.40
C LYS A 212 -26.25 -19.32 12.58
N HIS A 213 -26.10 -19.96 11.43
CA HIS A 213 -27.17 -20.20 10.46
C HIS A 213 -27.40 -21.69 10.15
N GLU A 214 -27.03 -22.59 11.06
CA GLU A 214 -27.12 -24.05 10.88
C GLU A 214 -28.56 -24.50 10.58
N ASN A 215 -29.53 -23.86 11.22
CA ASN A 215 -30.97 -24.08 11.01
C ASN A 215 -31.47 -23.69 9.61
N ARG A 216 -30.61 -23.15 8.74
CA ARG A 216 -30.95 -22.71 7.38
C ARG A 216 -30.26 -23.54 6.28
N ILE A 217 -29.61 -24.65 6.63
CA ILE A 217 -28.97 -25.58 5.67
C ILE A 217 -30.05 -26.36 4.90
N LEU A 218 -30.04 -26.25 3.58
CA LEU A 218 -30.88 -27.01 2.65
C LEU A 218 -30.30 -28.39 2.31
N LYS A 219 -28.98 -28.47 2.09
CA LYS A 219 -28.32 -29.70 1.64
C LYS A 219 -26.87 -29.75 2.10
N LYS A 220 -26.45 -30.90 2.62
CA LYS A 220 -25.08 -31.19 3.06
C LYS A 220 -24.55 -32.42 2.33
N THR A 221 -23.38 -32.36 1.72
CA THR A 221 -22.74 -33.52 1.07
C THR A 221 -21.29 -33.68 1.54
N TYR A 222 -20.84 -34.93 1.61
CA TYR A 222 -19.51 -35.32 2.08
C TYR A 222 -18.80 -36.10 0.98
N SER A 223 -17.58 -35.68 0.62
CA SER A 223 -16.70 -36.48 -0.25
C SER A 223 -15.22 -36.17 0.04
N GLY A 224 -14.40 -37.19 0.30
CA GLY A 224 -12.95 -37.03 0.43
C GLY A 224 -12.50 -36.04 1.51
N GLY A 225 -13.16 -36.00 2.68
CA GLY A 225 -12.84 -35.04 3.75
C GLY A 225 -13.38 -33.62 3.54
N ILE A 226 -14.18 -33.39 2.49
CA ILE A 226 -14.77 -32.10 2.18
C ILE A 226 -16.28 -32.13 2.47
N VAL A 227 -16.77 -31.13 3.19
CA VAL A 227 -18.18 -30.90 3.48
C VAL A 227 -18.69 -29.73 2.64
N LYS A 228 -19.69 -29.95 1.81
CA LYS A 228 -20.39 -28.87 1.08
C LYS A 228 -21.76 -28.63 1.69
N ALA A 229 -22.10 -27.39 2.03
CA ALA A 229 -23.39 -27.00 2.59
C ALA A 229 -24.06 -25.91 1.71
N THR A 230 -25.35 -26.09 1.44
CA THR A 230 -26.20 -25.16 0.67
C THR A 230 -27.24 -24.56 1.61
N TYR A 231 -27.53 -23.25 1.54
CA TYR A 231 -28.43 -22.53 2.50
C TYR A 231 -29.62 -21.85 1.80
N MET A 232 -30.75 -21.69 2.51
CA MET A 232 -32.04 -21.23 1.96
C MET A 232 -32.05 -19.86 1.26
N HIS A 233 -31.19 -18.91 1.62
CA HIS A 233 -31.28 -17.52 1.14
C HIS A 233 -30.00 -16.97 0.49
N CYS A 234 -29.00 -17.81 0.29
CA CYS A 234 -27.76 -17.39 -0.36
C CYS A 234 -27.65 -18.05 -1.73
N ARG A 235 -27.45 -17.27 -2.79
CA ARG A 235 -26.99 -17.76 -4.10
C ARG A 235 -25.56 -18.38 -4.04
N PHE A 236 -25.07 -18.76 -2.86
CA PHE A 236 -23.69 -19.15 -2.58
C PHE A 236 -23.62 -20.60 -2.08
N THR A 237 -22.63 -21.36 -2.55
CA THR A 237 -22.32 -22.71 -2.05
C THR A 237 -21.15 -22.61 -1.07
N TYR A 238 -21.32 -23.10 0.15
CA TYR A 238 -20.27 -23.07 1.16
C TYR A 238 -19.50 -24.39 1.15
N ILE A 239 -18.17 -24.33 1.11
CA ILE A 239 -17.31 -25.51 1.22
C ILE A 239 -16.44 -25.36 2.47
N TYR A 240 -16.59 -26.30 3.40
CA TYR A 240 -15.72 -26.42 4.56
C TYR A 240 -14.95 -27.74 4.45
N ILE A 241 -13.64 -27.69 4.67
CA ILE A 241 -12.79 -28.89 4.67
C ILE A 241 -12.72 -29.40 6.11
N ASP A 242 -13.37 -30.52 6.39
CA ASP A 242 -13.29 -31.19 7.68
C ASP A 242 -12.16 -32.22 7.59
N MET A 243 -10.95 -31.82 8.00
CA MET A 243 -9.84 -32.78 8.12
C MET A 243 -10.20 -33.79 9.23
N PRO A 244 -9.95 -35.09 9.01
CA PRO A 244 -10.37 -36.12 9.95
C PRO A 244 -9.80 -35.85 11.33
N ARG A 245 -10.62 -36.11 12.36
CA ARG A 245 -10.37 -35.96 13.81
C ARG A 245 -9.08 -36.69 14.25
N SER A 246 -7.93 -36.19 13.85
CA SER A 246 -6.64 -36.44 14.47
C SER A 246 -6.33 -35.21 15.31
N ARG A 247 -6.11 -35.45 16.59
CA ARG A 247 -5.96 -34.41 17.62
C ARG A 247 -4.83 -33.46 17.22
N LYS A 248 -5.09 -32.15 17.28
CA LYS A 248 -4.14 -30.99 17.23
C LYS A 248 -4.01 -30.17 15.92
N LEU A 249 -5.02 -30.06 15.07
CA LEU A 249 -5.02 -29.00 14.03
C LEU A 249 -6.31 -28.17 14.10
N LYS A 250 -6.15 -26.85 14.35
CA LYS A 250 -7.22 -25.85 14.16
C LYS A 250 -7.54 -25.76 12.65
N PRO A 251 -8.79 -25.42 12.25
CA PRO A 251 -9.12 -25.33 10.84
C PRO A 251 -8.38 -24.15 10.20
N SER A 252 -7.58 -24.42 9.17
CA SER A 252 -6.63 -23.45 8.63
C SER A 252 -7.12 -22.68 7.39
N ALA A 253 -8.28 -23.01 6.81
CA ALA A 253 -8.83 -22.25 5.67
C ALA A 253 -10.31 -22.60 5.38
N CYS A 254 -11.13 -21.57 5.16
CA CYS A 254 -12.44 -21.67 4.52
C CYS A 254 -12.36 -21.11 3.10
N LEU A 255 -12.96 -21.81 2.13
CA LEU A 255 -12.94 -21.43 0.72
C LEU A 255 -14.32 -20.89 0.29
N PHE A 256 -14.37 -19.65 -0.17
CA PHE A 256 -15.55 -19.10 -0.83
C PHE A 256 -15.52 -19.52 -2.29
N ILE A 257 -16.57 -20.21 -2.75
CA ILE A 257 -16.71 -20.57 -4.18
C ILE A 257 -18.05 -20.04 -4.66
N ASP A 258 -18.01 -18.95 -5.41
CA ASP A 258 -19.06 -18.65 -6.38
C ASP A 258 -19.02 -19.74 -7.47
N ARG A 259 -20.18 -20.29 -7.85
CA ARG A 259 -20.25 -21.35 -8.87
C ARG A 259 -19.74 -20.90 -10.24
N ASN A 260 -19.53 -19.61 -10.45
CA ASN A 260 -19.00 -19.06 -11.70
C ASN A 260 -17.55 -18.57 -11.62
N SER A 261 -16.87 -18.62 -10.47
CA SER A 261 -15.44 -18.22 -10.34
C SER A 261 -14.82 -18.76 -9.04
N PRO A 262 -13.84 -19.69 -9.11
CA PRO A 262 -13.17 -20.23 -7.94
C PRO A 262 -11.94 -19.38 -7.59
N SER A 263 -11.79 -18.85 -6.36
CA SER A 263 -10.49 -18.51 -5.70
C SER A 263 -10.67 -17.88 -4.30
N ILE A 264 -10.16 -18.51 -3.24
CA ILE A 264 -8.97 -18.16 -2.41
C ILE A 264 -9.08 -16.85 -1.61
N LEU A 265 -8.98 -16.97 -0.27
CA LEU A 265 -8.70 -15.86 0.65
C LEU A 265 -7.29 -15.31 0.35
N VAL A 266 -7.24 -14.18 -0.34
CA VAL A 266 -6.09 -13.26 -0.30
C VAL A 266 -6.66 -11.95 0.23
N LEU A 267 -6.02 -11.36 1.23
CA LEU A 267 -6.34 -10.01 1.68
C LEU A 267 -6.27 -9.12 0.43
N TRP A 268 -7.34 -8.38 0.13
CA TRP A 268 -7.45 -7.64 -1.14
C TRP A 268 -6.27 -6.66 -1.30
N GLN A 269 -5.81 -6.10 -0.18
CA GLN A 269 -4.58 -5.33 -0.07
C GLN A 269 -3.32 -6.11 -0.48
N ASP A 270 -3.05 -7.29 0.09
CA ASP A 270 -1.86 -8.08 -0.26
C ASP A 270 -1.84 -8.44 -1.75
N LEU A 271 -3.02 -8.72 -2.32
CA LEU A 271 -3.18 -8.97 -3.75
C LEU A 271 -2.84 -7.72 -4.56
N MET A 272 -3.46 -6.58 -4.26
CA MET A 272 -3.24 -5.33 -4.98
C MET A 272 -1.79 -4.84 -4.84
N HIS A 273 -1.19 -5.00 -3.65
CA HIS A 273 0.22 -4.72 -3.42
C HIS A 273 1.12 -5.61 -4.27
N HIS A 274 0.90 -6.93 -4.24
CA HIS A 274 1.67 -7.89 -5.03
C HIS A 274 1.54 -7.60 -6.53
N ILE A 275 0.34 -7.27 -7.01
CA ILE A 275 0.11 -6.86 -8.40
C ILE A 275 0.85 -5.56 -8.72
N GLY A 276 0.78 -4.56 -7.83
CA GLY A 276 1.47 -3.28 -8.00
C GLY A 276 2.98 -3.44 -8.11
N LEU A 277 3.59 -4.22 -7.21
CA LEU A 277 5.02 -4.55 -7.27
C LEU A 277 5.36 -5.35 -8.53
N TYR A 278 4.54 -6.32 -8.91
CA TYR A 278 4.75 -7.11 -10.13
C TYR A 278 4.71 -6.24 -11.40
N MET A 279 3.75 -5.32 -11.48
CA MET A 279 3.66 -4.35 -12.57
C MET A 279 4.85 -3.38 -12.59
N ALA A 280 5.29 -2.90 -11.42
CA ALA A 280 6.47 -2.06 -11.29
C ALA A 280 7.73 -2.80 -11.78
N LYS A 281 7.94 -4.06 -11.36
CA LYS A 281 9.04 -4.91 -11.84
C LYS A 281 8.98 -5.08 -13.36
N GLY A 282 7.80 -5.36 -13.91
CA GLY A 282 7.59 -5.50 -15.36
C GLY A 282 7.88 -4.22 -16.16
N ARG A 283 7.84 -3.05 -15.52
CA ARG A 283 8.20 -1.75 -16.11
C ARG A 283 9.68 -1.39 -15.92
N GLY A 284 10.44 -2.20 -15.20
CA GLY A 284 11.89 -2.02 -15.00
C GLY A 284 12.28 -1.50 -13.62
N ALA A 285 11.35 -1.37 -12.67
CA ALA A 285 11.72 -1.10 -11.28
C ALA A 285 12.41 -2.32 -10.66
N ARG A 286 13.37 -2.10 -9.75
CA ARG A 286 13.91 -3.16 -8.91
C ARG A 286 13.08 -3.27 -7.64
N ILE A 287 12.70 -4.49 -7.24
CA ILE A 287 11.92 -4.72 -6.02
C ILE A 287 12.85 -5.26 -4.95
N VAL A 288 12.82 -4.64 -3.76
CA VAL A 288 13.67 -5.03 -2.63
C VAL A 288 12.84 -5.21 -1.37
N SER A 289 13.20 -6.19 -0.55
CA SER A 289 12.53 -6.50 0.74
C SER A 289 13.35 -6.08 1.95
N GLU A 290 14.66 -5.87 1.76
CA GLU A 290 15.59 -5.47 2.80
C GLU A 290 16.49 -4.34 2.31
N VAL A 291 16.71 -3.34 3.16
CA VAL A 291 17.63 -2.23 2.89
C VAL A 291 18.57 -2.02 4.06
N SER A 292 19.85 -2.11 3.73
CA SER A 292 20.98 -1.76 4.58
C SER A 292 21.81 -0.66 3.92
N VAL A 293 22.70 -0.05 4.69
CA VAL A 293 23.69 0.90 4.15
C VAL A 293 25.07 0.32 4.40
N ALA A 294 25.97 0.46 3.43
CA ALA A 294 27.35 0.06 3.61
C ALA A 294 27.95 0.77 4.83
N ALA A 295 28.74 0.03 5.61
CA ALA A 295 29.57 0.62 6.65
C ALA A 295 30.53 1.64 6.00
N LEU A 296 30.70 2.78 6.67
CA LEU A 296 31.64 3.83 6.26
C LEU A 296 33.08 3.32 6.29
#